data_AF-A0A5S4ERJ7-F1
#
_entry.id   AF-A0A5S4ERJ7-F1
#
_cell.length_a   1.000
_cell.length_b   1.000
_cell.length_c   1.000
_cell.angle_alpha   90.00
_cell.angle_beta   90.00
_cell.angle_gamma   90.00
#
_symmetry.space_group_name_H-M   'P 1'
#
loop_
_entity.id
_entity.type
_entity.pdbx_description
1 polymer ?
#
loop_
_entity_poly.entity_id
_entity_poly.type
_entity_poly.pdbx_seq_one_letter_code
_entity_poly.pdbx_strand_id
1 'polypeptide(L)'
;MRGHSFTLSEETWNHCLTPENEGKIFFRRQRRALPFEVELPEANTFTIHIMAAFAEHEGNANLIATYPYGIIWAFQRTPGSEMKQISFSEVEFEGKKRTTRREVFLSEMEKVTPWAEVLGVIGPHYPKGKRGRPPVGLERMLRVYLVQQWYGLSDEGVEDAITDSQALRAFVRIDLSRESAPDATTLLQFRHLLEKHELTKKLFEAINGKLSAAGLMMREGTIADATIIAAPPSVKNEAKARDPEMHQTKKGNQWYFGMKAHIGVDAESGLVHTVVGTAANVGDVTQTAQVLHGDEKTVYLDAGYTGVEKREDLKERDIDWQVAMKRGKLKAVPEDRVLGQLLRKLESVKASIRSKVEHPFHIVKNLFHFRKVRYKGLAKNTAQLHTLFGLANLMIAKRRLLALNGQVAP
;
A
#
# COMPACT_ATOMS: atom_id res chain seq x y z
N MET A 1 23.99 -30.88 33.97
CA MET A 1 24.94 -29.76 33.82
C MET A 1 26.23 -30.28 33.20
N ARG A 2 26.52 -29.97 31.94
CA ARG A 2 27.86 -30.06 31.36
C ARG A 2 28.28 -28.62 31.05
N GLY A 3 29.35 -28.15 31.68
CA GLY A 3 29.85 -26.79 31.47
C GLY A 3 30.64 -26.72 30.16
N HIS A 4 30.28 -25.77 29.30
CA HIS A 4 31.12 -25.37 28.18
C HIS A 4 31.64 -23.97 28.47
N SER A 5 32.97 -23.81 28.44
CA SER A 5 33.67 -22.53 28.52
C SER A 5 33.89 -21.99 27.11
N PHE A 6 33.52 -20.75 26.86
CA PHE A 6 33.90 -20.02 25.64
C PHE A 6 34.91 -18.93 26.01
N THR A 7 36.00 -18.84 25.25
CA THR A 7 37.02 -17.80 25.38
C THR A 7 36.87 -16.83 24.20
N LEU A 8 36.66 -15.55 24.47
CA LEU A 8 36.67 -14.47 23.47
C LEU A 8 38.08 -13.92 23.32
N SER A 9 38.49 -13.59 22.09
CA SER A 9 39.83 -13.07 21.81
C SER A 9 39.99 -11.61 22.22
N GLU A 10 41.22 -11.25 22.56
CA GLU A 10 41.69 -9.97 23.12
C GLU A 10 41.35 -8.75 22.23
N GLU A 11 41.28 -8.92 20.91
CA GLU A 11 40.89 -7.87 19.94
C GLU A 11 39.45 -7.37 20.14
N THR A 12 38.57 -8.23 20.64
CA THR A 12 37.16 -7.89 20.88
C THR A 12 37.00 -6.95 22.08
N TRP A 13 37.99 -6.91 22.98
CA TRP A 13 37.93 -6.17 24.24
C TRP A 13 38.42 -4.72 24.10
N ASN A 14 39.43 -4.48 23.26
CA ASN A 14 40.00 -3.15 23.08
C ASN A 14 39.06 -2.16 22.36
N HIS A 15 38.04 -2.64 21.65
CA HIS A 15 37.11 -1.76 20.92
C HIS A 15 36.07 -1.05 21.79
N CYS A 16 35.95 -1.43 23.08
CA CYS A 16 34.98 -0.84 24.01
C CYS A 16 35.58 0.25 24.92
N LEU A 17 36.89 0.54 24.83
CA LEU A 17 37.59 1.52 25.66
C LEU A 17 38.40 2.48 24.79
N THR A 18 37.80 3.61 24.40
CA THR A 18 38.56 4.76 23.88
C THR A 18 38.81 5.78 25.00
N PRO A 19 39.93 6.53 24.97
CA PRO A 19 40.39 7.36 26.09
C PRO A 19 39.46 8.54 26.47
N GLU A 20 38.45 8.84 25.66
CA GLU A 20 37.56 9.98 25.88
C GLU A 20 36.36 9.64 26.79
N ASN A 21 36.22 8.38 27.24
CA ASN A 21 35.14 7.94 28.14
C ASN A 21 35.68 7.17 29.36
N GLU A 22 36.67 7.74 30.06
CA GLU A 22 37.02 7.25 31.40
C GLU A 22 35.80 7.34 32.33
N GLY A 23 35.23 6.18 32.66
CA GLY A 23 34.50 5.97 33.90
C GLY A 23 33.00 6.30 33.94
N LYS A 24 32.27 6.47 32.82
CA LYS A 24 30.81 6.72 32.87
C LYS A 24 30.01 5.92 31.84
N ILE A 25 29.36 4.84 32.28
CA ILE A 25 28.27 4.21 31.54
C ILE A 25 26.95 4.83 32.02
N PHE A 26 26.27 5.59 31.15
CA PHE A 26 24.95 6.18 31.45
C PHE A 26 23.83 5.23 31.02
N PHE A 27 23.03 4.74 31.99
CA PHE A 27 21.74 4.11 31.73
C PHE A 27 20.61 5.00 32.23
N ARG A 28 19.71 5.42 31.32
CA ARG A 28 18.50 6.18 31.67
C ARG A 28 17.36 5.21 31.95
N ARG A 29 17.00 5.05 33.23
CA ARG A 29 15.70 4.48 33.66
C ARG A 29 14.96 5.52 34.51
N GLN A 30 13.65 5.64 34.34
CA GLN A 30 12.82 6.54 35.13
C GLN A 30 12.89 6.21 36.63
N ARG A 31 13.06 7.28 37.42
CA ARG A 31 12.93 7.44 38.88
C ARG A 31 14.08 6.89 39.76
N ARG A 32 14.72 7.88 40.43
CA ARG A 32 15.75 7.85 41.48
C ARG A 32 17.16 7.44 41.05
N ALA A 33 18.02 8.45 41.00
CA ALA A 33 19.46 8.29 41.04
C ALA A 33 19.91 7.93 42.47
N LEU A 34 20.84 6.99 42.58
CA LEU A 34 21.80 6.95 43.68
C LEU A 34 23.18 6.85 43.03
N PRO A 35 24.12 7.76 43.33
CA PRO A 35 25.49 7.61 42.89
C PRO A 35 26.13 6.49 43.73
N PHE A 36 26.83 5.57 43.09
CA PHE A 36 27.79 4.72 43.78
C PHE A 36 29.11 4.83 43.04
N GLU A 37 30.15 5.18 43.79
CA GLU A 37 31.54 5.10 43.35
C GLU A 37 31.98 3.63 43.44
N VAL A 38 32.66 3.16 42.40
CA VAL A 38 33.35 1.88 42.42
C VAL A 38 34.83 2.19 42.55
N GLU A 39 35.39 1.99 43.75
CA GLU A 39 36.85 1.91 43.90
C GLU A 39 37.33 0.58 43.31
N LEU A 40 38.23 0.67 42.33
CA LEU A 40 38.91 -0.49 41.75
C LEU A 40 40.18 -0.77 42.59
N PRO A 41 40.32 -1.94 43.24
CA PRO A 41 41.60 -2.34 43.80
C PRO A 41 42.54 -2.79 42.67
N GLU A 42 43.80 -2.41 42.79
CA GLU A 42 44.90 -2.71 41.89
C GLU A 42 45.17 -4.23 41.76
N ALA A 43 44.46 -4.93 40.86
CA ALA A 43 44.94 -6.17 40.23
C ALA A 43 44.00 -6.62 39.10
N ASN A 44 44.54 -6.65 37.88
CA ASN A 44 43.87 -7.03 36.63
C ASN A 44 43.57 -8.54 36.52
N THR A 45 42.53 -9.06 37.18
CA THR A 45 41.76 -10.23 36.69
C THR A 45 40.50 -10.48 37.51
N PHE A 46 39.34 -10.59 36.85
CA PHE A 46 38.13 -11.15 37.45
C PHE A 46 37.62 -12.32 36.60
N THR A 47 37.36 -13.46 37.25
CA THR A 47 36.70 -14.62 36.64
C THR A 47 35.19 -14.51 36.84
N ILE A 48 34.44 -14.48 35.75
CA ILE A 48 32.98 -14.48 35.76
C ILE A 48 32.49 -15.93 35.68
N HIS A 49 31.85 -16.43 36.74
CA HIS A 49 31.12 -17.69 36.69
C HIS A 49 29.67 -17.46 36.22
N ILE A 50 29.39 -17.74 34.94
CA ILE A 50 28.02 -17.76 34.44
C ILE A 50 27.40 -19.12 34.75
N MET A 51 26.50 -19.18 35.73
CA MET A 51 25.60 -20.33 35.91
C MET A 51 24.41 -20.17 34.96
N ALA A 52 24.43 -20.88 33.84
CA ALA A 52 23.27 -20.99 32.96
C ALA A 52 22.32 -22.07 33.49
N ALA A 53 21.12 -21.69 33.93
CA ALA A 53 20.03 -22.61 34.21
C ALA A 53 19.06 -22.61 33.02
N PHE A 54 18.85 -23.78 32.41
CA PHE A 54 17.79 -24.01 31.44
C PHE A 54 16.54 -24.42 32.23
N ALA A 55 15.49 -23.59 32.19
CA ALA A 55 14.17 -23.98 32.69
C ALA A 55 13.32 -24.35 31.48
N GLU A 56 13.02 -25.64 31.33
CA GLU A 56 12.06 -26.12 30.35
C GLU A 56 10.65 -25.96 30.91
N HIS A 57 9.83 -25.17 30.24
CA HIS A 57 8.38 -25.24 30.37
C HIS A 57 7.80 -25.09 28.96
N GLU A 58 7.04 -26.10 28.53
CA GLU A 58 6.21 -26.10 27.32
C GLU A 58 6.89 -25.57 26.04
N GLY A 59 8.03 -26.17 25.66
CA GLY A 59 8.59 -26.05 24.31
C GLY A 59 9.31 -24.74 23.97
N ASN A 60 9.48 -23.82 24.92
CA ASN A 60 10.29 -22.61 24.75
C ASN A 60 11.54 -22.65 25.64
N ALA A 61 12.72 -22.55 25.02
CA ALA A 61 13.99 -22.44 25.76
C ALA A 61 14.30 -20.97 26.07
N ASN A 62 14.07 -20.55 27.31
CA ASN A 62 14.50 -19.24 27.79
C ASN A 62 15.93 -19.35 28.35
N LEU A 63 16.87 -18.57 27.80
CA LEU A 63 18.21 -18.43 28.37
C LEU A 63 18.14 -17.36 29.47
N ILE A 64 18.33 -17.77 30.72
CA ILE A 64 18.35 -16.86 31.87
C ILE A 64 19.79 -16.74 32.35
N ALA A 65 20.41 -15.57 32.13
CA ALA A 65 21.69 -15.22 32.74
C ALA A 65 21.41 -14.46 34.04
N THR A 66 21.91 -14.98 35.17
CA THR A 66 21.77 -14.35 36.49
C THR A 66 23.14 -14.01 37.05
N TYR A 67 23.24 -12.81 37.63
CA TYR A 67 24.28 -12.41 38.58
C TYR A 67 23.64 -12.28 39.98
N PRO A 68 24.42 -12.22 41.08
CA PRO A 68 23.91 -12.42 42.44
C PRO A 68 22.84 -11.44 42.92
N TYR A 69 22.50 -10.38 42.18
CA TYR A 69 21.52 -9.38 42.61
C TYR A 69 20.55 -8.87 41.53
N GLY A 70 20.29 -9.62 40.43
CA GLY A 70 19.18 -9.28 39.54
C GLY A 70 19.19 -9.91 38.14
N ILE A 71 17.99 -10.04 37.56
CA ILE A 71 17.71 -10.55 36.20
C ILE A 71 17.97 -9.42 35.19
N ILE A 72 18.81 -9.65 34.18
CA ILE A 72 19.16 -8.60 33.20
C ILE A 72 18.37 -8.75 31.89
N TRP A 73 18.05 -9.94 31.37
CA TRP A 73 17.25 -10.06 30.14
C TRP A 73 16.47 -11.38 30.07
N ALA A 74 15.28 -11.33 29.44
CA ALA A 74 14.55 -12.52 29.00
C ALA A 74 14.38 -12.43 27.47
N PHE A 75 15.00 -13.36 26.75
CA PHE A 75 14.83 -13.51 25.30
C PHE A 75 13.91 -14.69 25.03
N GLN A 76 12.74 -14.44 24.42
CA GLN A 76 11.92 -15.49 23.83
C GLN A 76 12.58 -15.93 22.51
N ARG A 77 12.95 -17.20 22.43
CA ARG A 77 13.57 -17.79 21.25
C ARG A 77 12.49 -18.49 20.42
N THR A 78 12.04 -17.87 19.34
CA THR A 78 11.25 -18.57 18.31
C THR A 78 12.20 -19.40 17.44
N PRO A 79 11.99 -20.71 17.26
CA PRO A 79 12.85 -21.52 16.41
C PRO A 79 12.64 -21.14 14.92
N GLY A 80 13.67 -20.63 14.26
CA GLY A 80 13.67 -20.37 12.80
C GLY A 80 14.03 -18.95 12.34
N SER A 81 14.27 -18.00 13.23
CA SER A 81 14.74 -16.66 12.84
C SER A 81 16.27 -16.60 12.83
N GLU A 82 16.89 -16.47 11.65
CA GLU A 82 18.28 -16.05 11.53
C GLU A 82 18.50 -14.74 12.29
N MET A 83 19.55 -14.69 13.12
CA MET A 83 19.97 -13.48 13.81
C MET A 83 20.48 -12.49 12.77
N LYS A 84 19.63 -11.57 12.30
CA LYS A 84 20.08 -10.51 11.40
C LYS A 84 20.92 -9.52 12.20
N GLN A 85 22.21 -9.48 11.90
CA GLN A 85 23.10 -8.42 12.35
C GLN A 85 22.55 -7.08 11.87
N ILE A 86 22.13 -6.24 12.81
CA ILE A 86 21.55 -4.92 12.56
C ILE A 86 22.70 -3.96 12.24
N SER A 87 22.57 -3.19 11.16
CA SER A 87 23.58 -2.21 10.76
C SER A 87 23.55 -0.97 11.66
N PHE A 88 24.68 -0.26 11.76
CA PHE A 88 24.77 0.96 12.57
C PHE A 88 23.73 2.03 12.14
N SER A 89 23.46 2.12 10.84
CA SER A 89 22.45 3.03 10.27
C SER A 89 21.02 2.64 10.65
N GLU A 90 20.72 1.35 10.84
CA GLU A 90 19.43 0.90 11.35
C GLU A 90 19.27 1.24 12.84
N VAL A 91 20.31 1.06 13.65
CA VAL A 91 20.27 1.40 15.09
C VAL A 91 20.09 2.91 15.30
N GLU A 92 20.78 3.75 14.53
CA GLU A 92 20.59 5.21 14.58
C GLU A 92 19.16 5.59 14.17
N PHE A 93 18.64 4.97 13.12
CA PHE A 93 17.29 5.23 12.63
C PHE A 93 16.19 4.77 13.60
N GLU A 94 16.41 3.67 14.33
CA GLU A 94 15.53 3.21 15.41
C GLU A 94 15.61 4.12 16.64
N GLY A 95 16.79 4.67 16.94
CA GLY A 95 17.02 5.59 18.05
C GLY A 95 16.39 6.98 17.90
N LYS A 96 15.78 7.29 16.74
CA LYS A 96 15.18 8.61 16.52
C LYS A 96 13.91 8.80 17.34
N LYS A 97 13.70 10.04 17.82
CA LYS A 97 12.54 10.42 18.63
C LYS A 97 11.25 10.64 17.83
N ARG A 98 11.35 10.82 16.50
CA ARG A 98 10.22 11.19 15.63
C ARG A 98 10.01 10.16 14.54
N THR A 99 8.82 9.57 14.50
CA THR A 99 8.35 8.77 13.37
C THR A 99 7.82 9.71 12.27
N THR A 100 8.29 9.53 11.03
CA THR A 100 7.83 10.35 9.91
C THR A 100 6.46 9.91 9.40
N ARG A 101 5.72 10.80 8.72
CA ARG A 101 4.43 10.46 8.09
C ARG A 101 4.56 9.31 7.09
N ARG A 102 5.70 9.24 6.39
CA ARG A 102 6.03 8.17 5.45
C ARG A 102 6.12 6.82 6.15
N GLU A 103 6.81 6.75 7.28
CA GLU A 103 6.94 5.51 8.03
C GLU A 103 5.62 5.05 8.62
N VAL A 104 4.82 5.99 9.17
CA VAL A 104 3.48 5.67 9.65
C VAL A 104 2.65 5.07 8.52
N PHE A 105 2.63 5.74 7.36
CA PHE A 105 1.91 5.25 6.19
C PHE A 105 2.37 3.84 5.77
N LEU A 106 3.68 3.62 5.61
CA LEU A 106 4.21 2.31 5.19
C LEU A 106 3.93 1.21 6.22
N SER A 107 4.02 1.53 7.52
CA SER A 107 3.70 0.59 8.60
C SER A 107 2.21 0.24 8.64
N GLU A 108 1.31 1.19 8.40
CA GLU A 108 -0.11 0.91 8.30
C GLU A 108 -0.42 0.09 7.04
N MET A 109 0.18 0.44 5.89
CA MET A 109 0.02 -0.31 4.64
C MET A 109 0.56 -1.73 4.75
N GLU A 110 1.66 -1.95 5.47
CA GLU A 110 2.19 -3.29 5.76
C GLU A 110 1.16 -4.17 6.45
N LYS A 111 0.39 -3.61 7.40
CA LYS A 111 -0.61 -4.34 8.20
C LYS A 111 -1.89 -4.63 7.43
N VAL A 112 -2.30 -3.74 6.52
CA VAL A 112 -3.57 -3.87 5.80
C VAL A 112 -3.44 -4.55 4.45
N THR A 113 -2.23 -4.67 3.90
CA THR A 113 -1.99 -5.36 2.63
C THR A 113 -2.16 -6.87 2.83
N PRO A 114 -3.04 -7.55 2.07
CA PRO A 114 -3.25 -8.99 2.19
C PRO A 114 -2.12 -9.75 1.48
N TRP A 115 -0.93 -9.78 2.11
CA TRP A 115 0.31 -10.29 1.54
C TRP A 115 0.19 -11.73 1.01
N ALA A 116 -0.44 -12.62 1.77
CA ALA A 116 -0.58 -14.02 1.35
C ALA A 116 -1.38 -14.15 0.06
N GLU A 117 -2.49 -13.42 -0.04
CA GLU A 117 -3.40 -13.43 -1.18
C GLU A 117 -2.73 -12.81 -2.42
N VAL A 118 -2.09 -11.64 -2.28
CA VAL A 118 -1.43 -10.96 -3.42
C VAL A 118 -0.18 -11.69 -3.90
N LEU A 119 0.59 -12.30 -2.99
CA LEU A 119 1.76 -13.11 -3.37
C LEU A 119 1.32 -14.43 -4.01
N GLY A 120 0.22 -15.03 -3.54
CA GLY A 120 -0.37 -16.23 -4.11
C GLY A 120 -0.81 -16.06 -5.57
N VAL A 121 -1.27 -14.86 -5.94
CA VAL A 121 -1.63 -14.53 -7.33
C VAL A 121 -0.41 -14.48 -8.26
N ILE A 122 0.72 -13.94 -7.78
CA ILE A 122 1.92 -13.72 -8.63
C ILE A 122 2.85 -14.93 -8.61
N GLY A 123 2.95 -15.62 -7.48
CA GLY A 123 3.88 -16.72 -7.21
C GLY A 123 3.97 -17.79 -8.31
N PRO A 124 2.85 -18.29 -8.87
CA PRO A 124 2.88 -19.29 -9.94
C PRO A 124 3.62 -18.85 -11.21
N HIS A 125 3.66 -17.54 -11.49
CA HIS A 125 4.27 -16.97 -12.68
C HIS A 125 5.69 -16.46 -12.43
N TYR A 126 6.10 -16.30 -11.16
CA TYR A 126 7.37 -15.69 -10.80
C TYR A 126 8.55 -16.65 -11.04
N PRO A 127 9.67 -16.17 -11.63
CA PRO A 127 10.81 -17.02 -11.94
C PRO A 127 11.45 -17.60 -10.67
N LYS A 128 11.68 -18.93 -10.68
CA LYS A 128 12.27 -19.66 -9.55
C LYS A 128 13.81 -19.73 -9.56
N GLY A 129 14.46 -19.07 -10.53
CA GLY A 129 15.93 -18.98 -10.61
C GLY A 129 16.65 -20.33 -10.69
N LYS A 130 16.72 -20.95 -11.88
CA LYS A 130 17.45 -22.23 -12.08
C LYS A 130 18.87 -22.06 -12.66
N ARG A 131 19.20 -20.89 -13.23
CA ARG A 131 20.50 -20.58 -13.83
C ARG A 131 20.73 -19.05 -13.83
N GLY A 132 21.94 -18.60 -13.49
CA GLY A 132 22.31 -17.18 -13.44
C GLY A 132 22.18 -16.54 -12.05
N ARG A 133 22.28 -15.20 -11.96
CA ARG A 133 22.06 -14.43 -10.73
C ARG A 133 20.65 -14.77 -10.18
N PRO A 134 20.51 -15.18 -8.91
CA PRO A 134 19.21 -15.46 -8.34
C PRO A 134 18.26 -14.28 -8.52
N PRO A 135 16.99 -14.53 -8.91
CA PRO A 135 16.02 -13.45 -9.03
C PRO A 135 15.79 -12.83 -7.65
N VAL A 136 15.53 -11.52 -7.64
CA VAL A 136 15.09 -10.81 -6.44
C VAL A 136 13.85 -11.52 -5.87
N GLY A 137 13.73 -11.64 -4.55
CA GLY A 137 12.56 -12.28 -3.94
C GLY A 137 11.23 -11.64 -4.36
N LEU A 138 10.21 -12.47 -4.63
CA LEU A 138 8.90 -12.00 -5.11
C LEU A 138 8.28 -10.95 -4.20
N GLU A 139 8.28 -11.19 -2.88
CA GLU A 139 7.70 -10.26 -1.91
C GLU A 139 8.37 -8.90 -1.98
N ARG A 140 9.70 -8.89 -2.11
CA ARG A 140 10.47 -7.65 -2.28
C ARG A 140 10.11 -6.94 -3.57
N MET A 141 10.04 -7.64 -4.70
CA MET A 141 9.65 -7.02 -5.97
C MET A 141 8.24 -6.44 -5.92
N LEU A 142 7.30 -7.13 -5.27
CA LEU A 142 5.96 -6.58 -5.07
C LEU A 142 6.02 -5.32 -4.19
N ARG A 143 6.75 -5.33 -3.07
CA ARG A 143 6.91 -4.14 -2.20
C ARG A 143 7.47 -2.94 -2.97
N VAL A 144 8.49 -3.14 -3.81
CA VAL A 144 9.06 -2.08 -4.65
C VAL A 144 8.02 -1.57 -5.65
N TYR A 145 7.26 -2.46 -6.30
CA TYR A 145 6.18 -2.07 -7.19
C TYR A 145 5.07 -1.28 -6.47
N LEU A 146 4.70 -1.65 -5.24
CA LEU A 146 3.73 -0.90 -4.45
C LEU A 146 4.23 0.50 -4.08
N VAL A 147 5.50 0.63 -3.68
CA VAL A 147 6.16 1.93 -3.44
C VAL A 147 6.12 2.77 -4.71
N GLN A 148 6.44 2.19 -5.87
CA GLN A 148 6.37 2.88 -7.15
C GLN A 148 4.96 3.46 -7.40
N GLN A 149 3.91 2.68 -7.12
CA GLN A 149 2.53 3.15 -7.30
C GLN A 149 2.12 4.22 -6.28
N TRP A 150 2.41 4.02 -4.98
CA TRP A 150 2.00 4.96 -3.94
C TRP A 150 2.63 6.34 -4.05
N TYR A 151 3.87 6.42 -4.53
CA TYR A 151 4.58 7.69 -4.67
C TYR A 151 4.61 8.19 -6.11
N GLY A 152 4.02 7.45 -7.05
CA GLY A 152 4.06 7.79 -8.47
C GLY A 152 5.50 7.97 -8.98
N LEU A 153 6.39 7.01 -8.73
CA LEU A 153 7.80 7.07 -9.14
C LEU A 153 8.01 6.41 -10.50
N SER A 154 9.02 6.83 -11.27
CA SER A 154 9.47 6.06 -12.45
C SER A 154 10.20 4.78 -12.01
N ASP A 155 10.65 3.95 -12.94
CA ASP A 155 11.45 2.78 -12.58
C ASP A 155 12.80 3.22 -11.97
N GLU A 156 13.48 4.20 -12.57
CA GLU A 156 14.70 4.80 -12.00
C GLU A 156 14.40 5.58 -10.72
N GLY A 157 13.28 6.30 -10.68
CA GLY A 157 12.93 7.12 -9.52
C GLY A 157 12.61 6.29 -8.26
N VAL A 158 12.17 5.04 -8.40
CA VAL A 158 12.01 4.15 -7.24
C VAL A 158 13.32 3.52 -6.81
N GLU A 159 14.22 3.23 -7.76
CA GLU A 159 15.59 2.80 -7.46
C GLU A 159 16.34 3.88 -6.65
N ASP A 160 16.31 5.13 -7.12
CA ASP A 160 16.87 6.28 -6.41
C ASP A 160 16.21 6.45 -5.04
N ALA A 161 14.88 6.41 -4.97
CA ALA A 161 14.15 6.63 -3.71
C ALA A 161 14.44 5.54 -2.66
N ILE A 162 14.64 4.29 -3.07
CA ILE A 162 15.07 3.21 -2.16
C ILE A 162 16.52 3.46 -1.72
N THR A 163 17.39 3.89 -2.64
CA THR A 163 18.79 4.19 -2.30
C THR A 163 18.93 5.38 -1.34
N ASP A 164 18.02 6.34 -1.39
CA ASP A 164 18.06 7.54 -0.54
C ASP A 164 17.28 7.40 0.77
N SER A 165 16.16 6.68 0.77
CA SER A 165 15.23 6.68 1.91
C SER A 165 15.27 5.39 2.75
N GLN A 166 15.81 5.49 3.97
CA GLN A 166 15.82 4.38 4.94
C GLN A 166 14.42 3.82 5.23
N ALA A 167 13.39 4.68 5.28
CA ALA A 167 12.00 4.24 5.48
C ALA A 167 11.50 3.35 4.33
N LEU A 168 11.86 3.68 3.08
CA LEU A 168 11.51 2.87 1.92
C LEU A 168 12.29 1.57 1.93
N ARG A 169 13.61 1.61 2.21
CA ARG A 169 14.46 0.41 2.36
C ARG A 169 13.92 -0.57 3.39
N ALA A 170 13.57 -0.07 4.57
CA ALA A 170 13.00 -0.89 5.63
C ALA A 170 11.69 -1.55 5.16
N PHE A 171 10.80 -0.81 4.49
CA PHE A 171 9.56 -1.35 3.96
C PHE A 171 9.78 -2.41 2.87
N VAL A 172 10.71 -2.19 1.93
CA VAL A 172 11.03 -3.16 0.87
C VAL A 172 11.93 -4.30 1.36
N ARG A 173 12.40 -4.24 2.62
CA ARG A 173 13.28 -5.22 3.26
C ARG A 173 14.59 -5.41 2.49
N ILE A 174 15.27 -4.30 2.20
CA ILE A 174 16.59 -4.27 1.56
C ILE A 174 17.63 -3.76 2.55
N ASP A 175 18.68 -4.54 2.73
CA ASP A 175 19.88 -4.14 3.44
C ASP A 175 20.99 -3.82 2.42
N LEU A 176 21.29 -2.53 2.23
CA LEU A 176 22.29 -2.08 1.27
C LEU A 176 23.72 -2.55 1.58
N SER A 177 23.98 -3.01 2.82
CA SER A 177 25.28 -3.61 3.16
C SER A 177 25.46 -5.02 2.59
N ARG A 178 24.37 -5.68 2.18
CA ARG A 178 24.36 -7.06 1.68
C ARG A 178 23.91 -7.16 0.22
N GLU A 179 23.03 -6.27 -0.21
CA GLU A 179 22.38 -6.34 -1.52
C GLU A 179 22.02 -4.96 -2.08
N SER A 180 22.14 -4.80 -3.39
CA SER A 180 21.75 -3.57 -4.07
C SER A 180 20.22 -3.44 -4.17
N ALA A 181 19.73 -2.21 -4.31
CA ALA A 181 18.37 -1.97 -4.78
C ALA A 181 18.14 -2.70 -6.14
N PRO A 182 16.94 -3.23 -6.41
CA PRO A 182 16.59 -3.71 -7.74
C PRO A 182 16.70 -2.58 -8.74
N ASP A 183 17.40 -2.85 -9.83
CA ASP A 183 17.57 -1.87 -10.89
C ASP A 183 16.24 -1.62 -11.63
N ALA A 184 16.15 -0.47 -12.31
CA ALA A 184 15.01 -0.10 -13.13
C ALA A 184 14.63 -1.19 -14.15
N THR A 185 15.62 -1.92 -14.68
CA THR A 185 15.38 -2.99 -15.65
C THR A 185 14.69 -4.22 -15.03
N THR A 186 15.06 -4.60 -13.81
CA THR A 186 14.39 -5.69 -13.07
C THR A 186 12.93 -5.33 -12.79
N LEU A 187 12.64 -4.06 -12.46
CA LEU A 187 11.26 -3.58 -12.28
C LEU A 187 10.46 -3.60 -13.58
N LEU A 188 11.07 -3.18 -14.69
CA LEU A 188 10.44 -3.27 -16.01
C LEU A 188 10.04 -4.72 -16.34
N GLN A 189 10.93 -5.69 -16.10
CA GLN A 189 10.63 -7.11 -16.33
C GLN A 189 9.51 -7.62 -15.43
N PHE A 190 9.48 -7.19 -14.16
CA PHE A 190 8.38 -7.50 -13.25
C PHE A 190 7.06 -6.93 -13.75
N ARG A 191 7.03 -5.68 -14.22
CA ARG A 191 5.82 -5.08 -14.80
C ARG A 191 5.37 -5.82 -16.06
N HIS A 192 6.28 -6.21 -16.96
CA HIS A 192 5.95 -7.03 -18.12
C HIS A 192 5.38 -8.39 -17.73
N LEU A 193 5.88 -9.01 -16.65
CA LEU A 193 5.32 -10.24 -16.11
C LEU A 193 3.88 -10.03 -15.62
N LEU A 194 3.61 -8.93 -14.91
CA LEU A 194 2.26 -8.59 -14.47
C LEU A 194 1.30 -8.35 -15.64
N GLU A 195 1.76 -7.62 -16.67
CA GLU A 195 1.00 -7.33 -17.89
C GLU A 195 0.69 -8.60 -18.68
N LYS A 196 1.71 -9.43 -18.96
CA LYS A 196 1.60 -10.66 -19.77
C LYS A 196 0.59 -11.66 -19.22
N HIS A 197 0.45 -11.74 -17.90
CA HIS A 197 -0.41 -12.70 -17.22
C HIS A 197 -1.66 -12.07 -16.60
N GLU A 198 -1.96 -10.81 -16.95
CA GLU A 198 -3.11 -10.02 -16.46
C GLU A 198 -3.21 -9.99 -14.93
N LEU A 199 -2.05 -9.99 -14.25
CA LEU A 199 -1.99 -10.18 -12.81
C LEU A 199 -2.48 -8.96 -12.04
N THR A 200 -2.41 -7.76 -12.60
CA THR A 200 -2.90 -6.55 -11.90
C THR A 200 -4.41 -6.59 -11.68
N LYS A 201 -5.18 -7.14 -12.62
CA LYS A 201 -6.62 -7.37 -12.45
C LYS A 201 -6.88 -8.42 -11.37
N LYS A 202 -6.15 -9.53 -11.38
CA LYS A 202 -6.25 -10.58 -10.35
C LYS A 202 -5.82 -10.08 -8.96
N LEU A 203 -4.84 -9.18 -8.88
CA LEU A 203 -4.43 -8.52 -7.64
C LEU A 203 -5.56 -7.64 -7.10
N PHE A 204 -6.19 -6.87 -7.97
CA PHE A 204 -7.37 -6.07 -7.62
C PHE A 204 -8.52 -6.94 -7.11
N GLU A 205 -8.83 -8.04 -7.79
CA GLU A 205 -9.83 -9.02 -7.37
C GLU A 205 -9.47 -9.67 -6.03
N ALA A 206 -8.22 -10.04 -5.80
CA ALA A 206 -7.76 -10.62 -4.54
C ALA A 206 -7.90 -9.64 -3.35
N ILE A 207 -7.53 -8.37 -3.57
CA ILE A 207 -7.73 -7.31 -2.57
C ILE A 207 -9.22 -7.14 -2.26
N ASN A 208 -10.06 -7.04 -3.29
CA ASN A 208 -11.51 -6.88 -3.12
C ASN A 208 -12.15 -8.11 -2.47
N GLY A 209 -11.67 -9.31 -2.78
CA GLY A 209 -12.07 -10.55 -2.13
C GLY A 209 -11.80 -10.52 -0.63
N LYS A 210 -10.61 -10.05 -0.21
CA LYS A 210 -10.28 -9.88 1.21
C LYS A 210 -11.19 -8.86 1.89
N LEU A 211 -11.42 -7.71 1.25
CA LEU A 211 -12.28 -6.66 1.79
C LEU A 211 -13.73 -7.13 1.92
N SER A 212 -14.22 -7.89 0.95
CA SER A 212 -15.55 -8.51 0.98
C SER A 212 -15.66 -9.55 2.09
N ALA A 213 -14.65 -10.40 2.27
CA ALA A 213 -14.61 -11.38 3.36
C ALA A 213 -14.57 -10.72 4.75
N ALA A 214 -14.01 -9.52 4.86
CA ALA A 214 -14.05 -8.70 6.07
C ALA A 214 -15.37 -7.94 6.26
N GLY A 215 -16.37 -8.15 5.39
CA GLY A 215 -17.67 -7.48 5.44
C GLY A 215 -17.62 -5.99 5.09
N LEU A 216 -16.59 -5.53 4.38
CA LEU A 216 -16.37 -4.10 4.12
C LEU A 216 -16.93 -3.61 2.78
N MET A 217 -17.38 -4.52 1.91
CA MET A 217 -17.93 -4.22 0.59
C MET A 217 -19.33 -4.84 0.46
N MET A 218 -20.32 -4.03 0.12
CA MET A 218 -21.67 -4.49 -0.23
C MET A 218 -21.80 -4.61 -1.75
N ARG A 219 -22.89 -5.25 -2.20
CA ARG A 219 -23.12 -5.55 -3.64
C ARG A 219 -24.39 -4.89 -4.20
N GLU A 220 -25.30 -4.40 -3.38
CA GLU A 220 -26.63 -4.02 -3.89
C GLU A 220 -26.70 -2.57 -4.40
N GLY A 221 -25.83 -1.69 -3.92
CA GLY A 221 -25.80 -0.29 -4.31
C GLY A 221 -24.49 0.09 -5.00
N THR A 222 -24.57 0.62 -6.22
CA THR A 222 -23.37 1.01 -6.98
C THR A 222 -23.44 2.46 -7.45
N ILE A 223 -22.32 3.17 -7.37
CA ILE A 223 -22.09 4.46 -8.00
C ILE A 223 -21.20 4.21 -9.22
N ALA A 224 -21.61 4.66 -10.40
CA ALA A 224 -20.76 4.62 -11.57
C ALA A 224 -20.34 6.05 -11.97
N ASP A 225 -19.04 6.24 -12.17
CA ASP A 225 -18.49 7.51 -12.63
C ASP A 225 -17.18 7.28 -13.41
N ALA A 226 -16.76 8.30 -14.14
CA ALA A 226 -15.55 8.28 -14.94
C ALA A 226 -14.65 9.48 -14.66
N THR A 227 -13.36 9.20 -14.57
CA THR A 227 -12.34 10.25 -14.46
C THR A 227 -11.44 10.27 -15.69
N ILE A 228 -11.20 11.47 -16.23
CA ILE A 228 -10.23 11.68 -17.32
C ILE A 228 -8.81 11.65 -16.73
N ILE A 229 -7.90 10.93 -17.39
CA ILE A 229 -6.47 10.87 -17.10
C ILE A 229 -5.72 11.31 -18.35
N ALA A 230 -4.89 12.34 -18.21
CA ALA A 230 -4.25 12.97 -19.35
C ALA A 230 -3.10 12.09 -19.89
N ALA A 231 -2.98 12.03 -21.21
CA ALA A 231 -1.82 11.48 -21.88
C ALA A 231 -0.89 12.59 -22.38
N PRO A 232 0.42 12.35 -22.49
CA PRO A 232 1.32 13.28 -23.16
C PRO A 232 0.86 13.51 -24.62
N PRO A 233 0.50 14.74 -25.01
CA PRO A 233 0.07 15.03 -26.39
C PRO A 233 1.25 15.21 -27.35
N SER A 234 2.47 14.96 -26.88
CA SER A 234 3.72 15.24 -27.59
C SER A 234 3.88 14.31 -28.79
N VAL A 235 4.23 14.92 -29.93
CA VAL A 235 4.67 14.23 -31.16
C VAL A 235 6.19 14.26 -31.30
N LYS A 236 6.93 14.70 -30.27
CA LYS A 236 8.40 14.73 -30.28
C LYS A 236 8.96 13.33 -30.01
N ASN A 237 8.68 12.40 -30.91
CA ASN A 237 9.24 11.07 -30.96
C ASN A 237 9.64 10.75 -32.42
N GLU A 238 10.39 9.67 -32.62
CA GLU A 238 10.89 9.26 -33.95
C GLU A 238 9.77 9.15 -34.98
N ALA A 239 8.62 8.57 -34.58
CA ALA A 239 7.44 8.39 -35.43
C ALA A 239 6.65 9.69 -35.70
N LYS A 240 6.99 10.81 -35.05
CA LYS A 240 6.27 12.10 -35.10
C LYS A 240 4.76 11.99 -34.87
N ALA A 241 4.32 10.99 -34.10
CA ALA A 241 2.91 10.67 -33.89
C ALA A 241 2.55 10.66 -32.40
N ARG A 242 1.28 10.92 -32.09
CA ARG A 242 0.74 10.72 -30.73
C ARG A 242 0.48 9.24 -30.51
N ASP A 243 0.19 8.88 -29.26
CA ASP A 243 -0.35 7.55 -28.96
C ASP A 243 -1.66 7.35 -29.72
N PRO A 244 -1.76 6.34 -30.62
CA PRO A 244 -2.93 6.13 -31.46
C PRO A 244 -4.17 5.65 -30.69
N GLU A 245 -4.00 5.09 -29.49
CA GLU A 245 -5.12 4.61 -28.66
C GLU A 245 -5.66 5.71 -27.71
N MET A 246 -4.99 6.86 -27.65
CA MET A 246 -5.41 8.00 -26.85
C MET A 246 -6.15 9.02 -27.71
N HIS A 247 -7.27 9.52 -27.20
CA HIS A 247 -8.13 10.46 -27.93
C HIS A 247 -8.48 11.69 -27.11
N GLN A 248 -8.93 12.73 -27.81
CA GLN A 248 -9.33 13.99 -27.19
C GLN A 248 -10.82 14.01 -26.83
N THR A 249 -11.15 14.72 -25.75
CA THR A 249 -12.53 14.97 -25.32
C THR A 249 -12.64 16.38 -24.76
N LYS A 250 -13.84 16.95 -24.78
CA LYS A 250 -14.12 18.28 -24.24
C LYS A 250 -14.95 18.12 -22.97
N LYS A 251 -14.45 18.61 -21.83
CA LYS A 251 -15.21 18.68 -20.57
C LYS A 251 -15.35 20.15 -20.17
N GLY A 252 -16.59 20.64 -20.14
CA GLY A 252 -16.86 22.07 -20.05
C GLY A 252 -16.26 22.81 -21.25
N ASN A 253 -15.45 23.84 -21.00
CA ASN A 253 -14.74 24.58 -22.05
C ASN A 253 -13.30 24.11 -22.29
N GLN A 254 -12.83 23.09 -21.57
CA GLN A 254 -11.45 22.62 -21.64
C GLN A 254 -11.35 21.33 -22.47
N TRP A 255 -10.33 21.27 -23.33
CA TRP A 255 -9.95 20.05 -24.06
C TRP A 255 -8.94 19.23 -23.26
N TYR A 256 -9.14 17.92 -23.29
CA TYR A 256 -8.28 16.93 -22.65
C TYR A 256 -7.91 15.86 -23.67
N PHE A 257 -6.64 15.44 -23.68
CA PHE A 257 -6.15 14.33 -24.49
C PHE A 257 -5.73 13.19 -23.56
N GLY A 258 -6.21 11.96 -23.79
CA GLY A 258 -5.82 10.80 -23.01
C GLY A 258 -6.90 9.72 -22.95
N MET A 259 -7.08 9.18 -21.74
CA MET A 259 -8.02 8.10 -21.45
C MET A 259 -9.02 8.48 -20.35
N LYS A 260 -10.03 7.64 -20.17
CA LYS A 260 -10.95 7.64 -19.03
C LYS A 260 -10.75 6.36 -18.24
N ALA A 261 -10.81 6.49 -16.92
CA ALA A 261 -11.00 5.38 -16.00
C ALA A 261 -12.45 5.43 -15.50
N HIS A 262 -13.27 4.49 -15.98
CA HIS A 262 -14.62 4.27 -15.51
C HIS A 262 -14.56 3.30 -14.34
N ILE A 263 -15.25 3.62 -13.25
CA ILE A 263 -15.27 2.77 -12.07
C ILE A 263 -16.68 2.53 -11.59
N GLY A 264 -16.92 1.31 -11.10
CA GLY A 264 -18.07 0.96 -10.27
C GLY A 264 -17.62 0.96 -8.81
N VAL A 265 -18.34 1.69 -7.97
CA VAL A 265 -18.02 1.90 -6.57
C VAL A 265 -19.19 1.54 -5.70
N ASP A 266 -18.96 0.73 -4.67
CA ASP A 266 -19.98 0.40 -3.68
C ASP A 266 -20.50 1.67 -3.00
N ALA A 267 -21.82 1.88 -3.09
CA ALA A 267 -22.47 3.10 -2.66
C ALA A 267 -22.42 3.31 -1.14
N GLU A 268 -22.22 2.25 -0.36
CA GLU A 268 -22.08 2.34 1.09
C GLU A 268 -20.65 2.64 1.50
N SER A 269 -19.71 1.76 1.12
CA SER A 269 -18.31 1.82 1.57
C SER A 269 -17.43 2.80 0.80
N GLY A 270 -17.80 3.14 -0.45
CA GLY A 270 -16.95 3.90 -1.35
C GLY A 270 -15.78 3.10 -1.95
N LEU A 271 -15.78 1.77 -1.81
CA LEU A 271 -14.77 0.89 -2.37
C LEU A 271 -15.06 0.56 -3.83
N VAL A 272 -14.02 0.57 -4.65
CA VAL A 272 -14.10 0.29 -6.09
C VAL A 272 -14.18 -1.21 -6.33
N HIS A 273 -15.26 -1.70 -6.95
CA HIS A 273 -15.41 -3.12 -7.28
C HIS A 273 -15.05 -3.41 -8.74
N THR A 274 -15.22 -2.45 -9.65
CA THR A 274 -14.94 -2.62 -11.09
C THR A 274 -14.19 -1.43 -11.65
N VAL A 275 -13.27 -1.69 -12.59
CA VAL A 275 -12.47 -0.66 -13.29
C VAL A 275 -12.43 -1.01 -14.78
N VAL A 276 -12.72 -0.01 -15.63
CA VAL A 276 -12.66 -0.12 -17.09
C VAL A 276 -11.91 1.10 -17.63
N GLY A 277 -10.89 0.86 -18.47
CA GLY A 277 -10.14 1.93 -19.13
C GLY A 277 -10.53 2.06 -20.60
N THR A 278 -10.85 3.27 -21.05
CA THR A 278 -11.18 3.57 -22.45
C THR A 278 -10.49 4.84 -22.92
N ALA A 279 -10.44 5.06 -24.24
CA ALA A 279 -10.07 6.36 -24.77
C ALA A 279 -11.01 7.47 -24.24
N ALA A 280 -10.52 8.71 -24.14
CA ALA A 280 -11.28 9.79 -23.49
C ALA A 280 -12.52 10.27 -24.26
N ASN A 281 -12.60 10.00 -25.56
CA ASN A 281 -13.75 10.32 -26.41
C ASN A 281 -14.94 9.37 -26.20
N VAL A 282 -14.73 8.19 -25.60
CA VAL A 282 -15.80 7.24 -25.32
C VAL A 282 -16.78 7.85 -24.32
N GLY A 283 -18.07 7.78 -24.64
CA GLY A 283 -19.15 8.31 -23.81
C GLY A 283 -19.34 7.47 -22.54
N ASP A 284 -19.53 8.12 -21.40
CA ASP A 284 -19.54 7.41 -20.10
C ASP A 284 -20.74 6.45 -19.99
N VAL A 285 -21.89 6.84 -20.56
CA VAL A 285 -23.11 6.03 -20.60
C VAL A 285 -22.92 4.69 -21.32
N THR A 286 -21.97 4.61 -22.26
CA THR A 286 -21.73 3.37 -23.02
C THR A 286 -21.00 2.32 -22.20
N GLN A 287 -20.30 2.74 -21.14
CA GLN A 287 -19.51 1.84 -20.29
C GLN A 287 -20.26 1.40 -19.04
N THR A 288 -21.46 1.93 -18.76
CA THR A 288 -22.22 1.62 -17.55
C THR A 288 -22.38 0.12 -17.32
N ALA A 289 -22.79 -0.65 -18.34
CA ALA A 289 -22.95 -2.11 -18.19
C ALA A 289 -21.67 -2.84 -17.80
N GLN A 290 -20.50 -2.35 -18.22
CA GLN A 290 -19.20 -2.96 -17.93
C GLN A 290 -18.67 -2.65 -16.54
N VAL A 291 -19.12 -1.54 -15.93
CA VAL A 291 -18.71 -1.14 -14.58
C VAL A 291 -19.64 -1.67 -13.49
N LEU A 292 -20.72 -2.35 -13.86
CA LEU A 292 -21.60 -3.08 -12.96
C LEU A 292 -21.15 -4.55 -12.81
N HIS A 293 -21.31 -5.13 -11.62
CA HIS A 293 -20.97 -6.53 -11.33
C HIS A 293 -22.16 -7.50 -11.45
N GLY A 294 -23.39 -7.00 -11.59
CA GLY A 294 -24.59 -7.78 -11.90
C GLY A 294 -25.52 -8.08 -10.72
N ASP A 295 -25.10 -7.81 -9.47
CA ASP A 295 -25.92 -8.03 -8.26
C ASP A 295 -26.58 -6.71 -7.78
N GLU A 296 -26.47 -5.63 -8.55
CA GLU A 296 -26.98 -4.31 -8.18
C GLU A 296 -28.51 -4.27 -8.16
N LYS A 297 -29.07 -3.67 -7.10
CA LYS A 297 -30.47 -3.27 -7.01
C LYS A 297 -30.66 -1.78 -7.26
N THR A 298 -29.67 -0.96 -6.93
CA THR A 298 -29.73 0.50 -7.11
C THR A 298 -28.43 1.03 -7.68
N VAL A 299 -28.53 1.87 -8.73
CA VAL A 299 -27.36 2.48 -9.38
C VAL A 299 -27.47 4.00 -9.40
N TYR A 300 -26.47 4.68 -8.83
CA TYR A 300 -26.38 6.13 -8.73
C TYR A 300 -25.47 6.72 -9.79
N LEU A 301 -25.98 7.67 -10.58
CA LEU A 301 -25.27 8.21 -11.74
C LEU A 301 -25.34 9.73 -11.86
N ASP A 302 -24.42 10.27 -12.66
CA ASP A 302 -24.42 11.67 -13.06
C ASP A 302 -25.49 12.02 -14.10
N ALA A 303 -25.77 13.32 -14.23
CA ALA A 303 -26.78 13.80 -15.16
C ALA A 303 -26.40 13.59 -16.64
N GLY A 304 -25.13 13.31 -16.93
CA GLY A 304 -24.61 12.87 -18.22
C GLY A 304 -25.05 11.45 -18.58
N TYR A 305 -25.41 10.61 -17.61
CA TYR A 305 -26.00 9.27 -17.81
C TYR A 305 -27.51 9.27 -18.05
N THR A 306 -28.11 10.40 -18.44
CA THR A 306 -29.54 10.43 -18.79
C THR A 306 -29.84 9.45 -19.94
N GLY A 307 -30.80 8.54 -19.76
CA GLY A 307 -31.23 7.57 -20.77
C GLY A 307 -30.51 6.22 -20.69
N VAL A 308 -29.72 5.99 -19.64
CA VAL A 308 -29.03 4.71 -19.39
C VAL A 308 -29.99 3.54 -19.28
N GLU A 309 -31.17 3.77 -18.71
CA GLU A 309 -32.22 2.78 -18.49
C GLU A 309 -32.82 2.24 -19.81
N LYS A 310 -32.60 2.97 -20.91
CA LYS A 310 -33.10 2.63 -22.24
C LYS A 310 -32.09 1.85 -23.07
N ARG A 311 -30.89 1.58 -22.55
CA ARG A 311 -29.86 0.87 -23.29
C ARG A 311 -30.12 -0.63 -23.31
N GLU A 312 -29.98 -1.25 -24.49
CA GLU A 312 -30.32 -2.66 -24.71
C GLU A 312 -29.56 -3.63 -23.80
N ASP A 313 -28.28 -3.33 -23.50
CA ASP A 313 -27.43 -4.11 -22.58
C ASP A 313 -27.82 -3.98 -21.10
N LEU A 314 -28.79 -3.13 -20.77
CA LEU A 314 -29.26 -2.85 -19.41
C LEU A 314 -30.78 -2.98 -19.23
N LYS A 315 -31.57 -3.05 -20.30
CA LYS A 315 -33.04 -3.10 -20.27
C LYS A 315 -33.60 -4.28 -19.47
N GLU A 316 -32.91 -5.42 -19.51
CA GLU A 316 -33.37 -6.66 -18.86
C GLU A 316 -32.98 -6.72 -17.37
N ARG A 317 -32.18 -5.76 -16.88
CA ARG A 317 -31.75 -5.74 -15.48
C ARG A 317 -32.76 -5.01 -14.62
N ASP A 318 -33.21 -5.66 -13.55
CA ASP A 318 -34.08 -5.06 -12.53
C ASP A 318 -33.27 -4.16 -11.59
N ILE A 319 -33.05 -2.91 -12.03
CA ILE A 319 -32.22 -1.92 -11.34
C ILE A 319 -33.02 -0.62 -11.13
N ASP A 320 -33.01 -0.12 -9.92
CA ASP A 320 -33.47 1.23 -9.60
C ASP A 320 -32.42 2.28 -10.00
N TRP A 321 -32.68 2.99 -11.10
CA TRP A 321 -31.76 3.98 -11.67
C TRP A 321 -31.91 5.35 -11.02
N GLN A 322 -30.94 5.71 -10.17
CA GLN A 322 -30.86 7.00 -9.49
C GLN A 322 -29.97 8.00 -10.25
N VAL A 323 -30.44 8.45 -11.41
CA VAL A 323 -29.75 9.47 -12.23
C VAL A 323 -29.99 10.87 -11.65
N ALA A 324 -28.92 11.64 -11.49
CA ALA A 324 -29.00 13.02 -11.00
C ALA A 324 -29.74 13.95 -11.98
N MET A 325 -30.57 14.83 -11.44
CA MET A 325 -31.30 15.81 -12.23
C MET A 325 -30.35 16.90 -12.75
N LYS A 326 -30.51 17.30 -14.02
CA LYS A 326 -29.76 18.44 -14.58
C LYS A 326 -30.06 19.72 -13.79
N ARG A 327 -29.02 20.46 -13.40
CA ARG A 327 -29.12 21.70 -12.60
C ARG A 327 -30.08 22.74 -13.21
N GLY A 328 -30.13 22.85 -14.53
CA GLY A 328 -31.07 23.75 -15.22
C GLY A 328 -32.54 23.39 -14.97
N LYS A 329 -32.88 22.09 -15.00
CA LYS A 329 -34.23 21.62 -14.70
C LYS A 329 -34.57 21.83 -13.23
N LEU A 330 -33.63 21.56 -12.31
CA LEU A 330 -33.84 21.77 -10.88
C LEU A 330 -34.10 23.26 -10.55
N LYS A 331 -33.36 24.18 -11.19
CA LYS A 331 -33.58 25.64 -11.04
C LYS A 331 -34.93 26.11 -11.56
N ALA A 332 -35.49 25.43 -12.56
CA ALA A 332 -36.80 25.76 -13.10
C ALA A 332 -37.96 25.33 -12.18
N VAL A 333 -37.70 24.49 -11.17
CA VAL A 333 -38.71 24.08 -10.19
C VAL A 333 -38.83 25.16 -9.09
N PRO A 334 -40.03 25.75 -8.90
CA PRO A 334 -40.25 26.75 -7.85
C PRO A 334 -39.87 26.24 -6.46
N GLU A 335 -39.17 27.06 -5.68
CA GLU A 335 -38.59 26.69 -4.37
C GLU A 335 -39.59 26.80 -3.21
N ASP A 336 -40.56 27.68 -3.38
CA ASP A 336 -41.67 27.95 -2.48
C ASP A 336 -42.65 26.76 -2.38
N ARG A 337 -42.69 25.91 -3.41
CA ARG A 337 -43.52 24.71 -3.40
C ARG A 337 -42.87 23.60 -2.59
N VAL A 338 -43.68 22.94 -1.75
CA VAL A 338 -43.27 21.75 -0.96
C VAL A 338 -42.59 20.69 -1.85
N LEU A 339 -43.15 20.41 -3.02
CA LEU A 339 -42.57 19.48 -3.99
C LEU A 339 -41.17 19.90 -4.45
N GLY A 340 -40.94 21.21 -4.65
CA GLY A 340 -39.64 21.74 -5.05
C GLY A 340 -38.59 21.62 -3.95
N GLN A 341 -38.98 21.75 -2.68
CA GLN A 341 -38.08 21.54 -1.54
C GLN A 341 -37.73 20.06 -1.37
N LEU A 342 -38.71 19.16 -1.50
CA LEU A 342 -38.51 17.72 -1.44
C LEU A 342 -37.59 17.23 -2.56
N LEU A 343 -37.77 17.73 -3.79
CA LEU A 343 -36.89 17.41 -4.92
C LEU A 343 -35.44 17.85 -4.67
N ARG A 344 -35.22 19.06 -4.14
CA ARG A 344 -33.86 19.53 -3.77
C ARG A 344 -33.23 18.65 -2.69
N LYS A 345 -34.01 18.23 -1.68
CA LYS A 345 -33.54 17.30 -0.64
C LYS A 345 -33.16 15.94 -1.25
N LEU A 346 -33.98 15.39 -2.13
CA LEU A 346 -33.68 14.14 -2.83
C LEU A 346 -32.39 14.23 -3.65
N GLU A 347 -32.23 15.29 -4.45
CA GLU A 347 -31.02 15.51 -5.25
C GLU A 347 -29.78 15.75 -4.37
N SER A 348 -29.95 16.38 -3.20
CA SER A 348 -28.88 16.52 -2.20
C SER A 348 -28.45 15.16 -1.63
N VAL A 349 -29.41 14.26 -1.35
CA VAL A 349 -29.11 12.90 -0.88
C VAL A 349 -28.37 12.11 -1.96
N LYS A 350 -28.86 12.13 -3.21
CA LYS A 350 -28.17 11.50 -4.35
C LYS A 350 -26.74 12.02 -4.51
N ALA A 351 -26.55 13.34 -4.42
CA ALA A 351 -25.22 13.95 -4.50
C ALA A 351 -24.31 13.51 -3.35
N SER A 352 -24.83 13.42 -2.13
CA SER A 352 -24.07 12.95 -0.95
C SER A 352 -23.68 11.47 -1.04
N ILE A 353 -24.50 10.62 -1.65
CA ILE A 353 -24.12 9.23 -1.91
C ILE A 353 -23.01 9.21 -2.97
N ARG A 354 -23.23 9.90 -4.08
CA ARG A 354 -22.30 9.95 -5.20
C ARG A 354 -20.94 10.54 -4.85
N SER A 355 -20.85 11.48 -3.91
CA SER A 355 -19.57 12.08 -3.52
C SER A 355 -18.54 11.06 -3.03
N LYS A 356 -18.97 9.86 -2.59
CA LYS A 356 -18.05 8.77 -2.22
C LYS A 356 -17.12 8.35 -3.35
N VAL A 357 -17.56 8.43 -4.61
CA VAL A 357 -16.74 8.11 -5.80
C VAL A 357 -15.55 9.07 -5.97
N GLU A 358 -15.64 10.28 -5.38
CA GLU A 358 -14.56 11.26 -5.45
C GLU A 358 -13.34 10.83 -4.62
N HIS A 359 -13.52 10.01 -3.57
CA HIS A 359 -12.43 9.53 -2.73
C HIS A 359 -11.41 8.65 -3.47
N PRO A 360 -11.79 7.56 -4.16
CA PRO A 360 -10.83 6.76 -4.92
C PRO A 360 -10.16 7.59 -6.03
N PHE A 361 -10.90 8.48 -6.71
CA PHE A 361 -10.29 9.40 -7.69
C PHE A 361 -9.27 10.34 -7.05
N HIS A 362 -9.58 10.91 -5.89
CA HIS A 362 -8.67 11.79 -5.16
C HIS A 362 -7.40 11.04 -4.74
N ILE A 363 -7.54 9.83 -4.20
CA ILE A 363 -6.40 9.00 -3.78
C ILE A 363 -5.50 8.73 -4.98
N VAL A 364 -6.03 8.20 -6.07
CA VAL A 364 -5.24 7.85 -7.26
C VAL A 364 -4.56 9.09 -7.86
N LYS A 365 -5.29 10.21 -8.02
CA LYS A 365 -4.75 11.40 -8.68
C LYS A 365 -3.82 12.25 -7.83
N ASN A 366 -4.13 12.38 -6.54
CA ASN A 366 -3.46 13.36 -5.67
C ASN A 366 -2.51 12.70 -4.68
N LEU A 367 -2.90 11.59 -4.06
CA LEU A 367 -2.05 10.89 -3.10
C LEU A 367 -1.04 9.98 -3.80
N PHE A 368 -1.46 9.26 -4.84
CA PHE A 368 -0.58 8.40 -5.66
C PHE A 368 0.03 9.14 -6.86
N HIS A 369 -0.22 10.45 -6.97
CA HIS A 369 0.33 11.32 -8.01
C HIS A 369 0.05 10.85 -9.46
N PHE A 370 -1.00 10.05 -9.68
CA PHE A 370 -1.35 9.50 -11.00
C PHE A 370 -2.27 10.44 -11.80
N ARG A 371 -1.75 11.61 -12.17
CA ARG A 371 -2.48 12.62 -12.97
C ARG A 371 -2.33 12.44 -14.48
N LYS A 372 -1.27 11.76 -14.91
CA LYS A 372 -0.95 11.51 -16.32
C LYS A 372 -0.56 10.06 -16.51
N VAL A 373 -0.99 9.47 -17.63
CA VAL A 373 -0.54 8.14 -18.04
C VAL A 373 0.95 8.16 -18.40
N ARG A 374 1.63 7.05 -18.12
CA ARG A 374 3.07 6.88 -18.34
C ARG A 374 3.38 5.89 -19.45
N TYR A 375 2.47 4.94 -19.65
CA TYR A 375 2.63 3.89 -20.65
C TYR A 375 1.95 4.29 -21.95
N LYS A 376 2.42 3.71 -23.06
CA LYS A 376 1.73 3.78 -24.35
C LYS A 376 0.69 2.66 -24.43
N GLY A 377 -0.46 2.98 -25.02
CA GLY A 377 -1.58 2.06 -25.23
C GLY A 377 -2.52 1.96 -24.02
N LEU A 378 -3.78 1.65 -24.27
CA LEU A 378 -4.81 1.53 -23.25
C LEU A 378 -4.58 0.32 -22.36
N ALA A 379 -4.18 -0.83 -22.93
CA ALA A 379 -4.04 -2.08 -22.18
C ALA A 379 -3.11 -1.95 -20.96
N LYS A 380 -1.91 -1.38 -21.15
CA LYS A 380 -0.93 -1.19 -20.06
C LYS A 380 -1.41 -0.20 -19.00
N ASN A 381 -2.03 0.89 -19.44
CA ASN A 381 -2.57 1.88 -18.52
C ASN A 381 -3.76 1.35 -17.73
N THR A 382 -4.66 0.59 -18.36
CA THR A 382 -5.77 -0.12 -17.69
C THR A 382 -5.25 -1.15 -16.69
N ALA A 383 -4.20 -1.91 -17.06
CA ALA A 383 -3.54 -2.82 -16.12
C ALA A 383 -3.02 -2.07 -14.88
N GLN A 384 -2.38 -0.91 -15.04
CA GLN A 384 -1.93 -0.09 -13.92
C GLN A 384 -3.09 0.44 -13.07
N LEU A 385 -4.22 0.82 -13.70
CA LEU A 385 -5.41 1.29 -12.99
C LEU A 385 -5.97 0.26 -12.01
N HIS A 386 -5.96 -1.03 -12.37
CA HIS A 386 -6.39 -2.09 -11.44
C HIS A 386 -5.56 -2.08 -10.15
N THR A 387 -4.23 -2.02 -10.26
CA THR A 387 -3.35 -1.90 -9.09
C THR A 387 -3.67 -0.63 -8.30
N LEU A 388 -3.75 0.52 -8.96
CA LEU A 388 -3.97 1.82 -8.30
C LEU A 388 -5.29 1.87 -7.53
N PHE A 389 -6.39 1.38 -8.11
CA PHE A 389 -7.68 1.34 -7.42
C PHE A 389 -7.75 0.26 -6.34
N GLY A 390 -7.06 -0.87 -6.50
CA GLY A 390 -6.91 -1.86 -5.43
C GLY A 390 -6.18 -1.28 -4.21
N LEU A 391 -5.09 -0.53 -4.44
CA LEU A 391 -4.38 0.18 -3.38
C LEU A 391 -5.20 1.34 -2.80
N ALA A 392 -6.02 2.01 -3.61
CA ALA A 392 -6.94 3.03 -3.12
C ALA A 392 -8.02 2.43 -2.19
N ASN A 393 -8.51 1.23 -2.50
CA ASN A 393 -9.43 0.52 -1.64
C ASN A 393 -8.82 0.20 -0.27
N LEU A 394 -7.56 -0.28 -0.24
CA LEU A 394 -6.84 -0.48 1.02
C LEU A 394 -6.72 0.82 1.80
N MET A 395 -6.48 1.95 1.14
CA MET A 395 -6.42 3.27 1.78
C MET A 395 -7.75 3.72 2.38
N ILE A 396 -8.86 3.48 1.69
CA ILE A 396 -10.21 3.78 2.17
C ILE A 396 -10.58 2.88 3.35
N ALA A 397 -10.32 1.57 3.23
CA ALA A 397 -10.63 0.57 4.25
C ALA A 397 -9.66 0.55 5.43
N LYS A 398 -8.48 1.18 5.32
CA LYS A 398 -7.34 1.08 6.24
C LYS A 398 -7.74 1.20 7.71
N ARG A 399 -8.53 2.23 8.06
CA ARG A 399 -8.96 2.47 9.45
C ARG A 399 -9.81 1.33 10.00
N ARG A 400 -10.72 0.81 9.17
CA ARG A 400 -11.60 -0.32 9.54
C ARG A 400 -10.78 -1.61 9.69
N LEU A 401 -9.87 -1.88 8.75
CA LEU A 401 -8.98 -3.04 8.81
C LEU A 401 -8.06 -3.01 10.03
N LEU A 402 -7.47 -1.86 10.36
CA LEU A 402 -6.63 -1.72 11.55
C LEU A 402 -7.44 -1.90 12.85
N ALA A 403 -8.69 -1.43 12.89
CA ALA A 403 -9.57 -1.65 14.03
C ALA A 403 -9.93 -3.12 14.21
N LEU A 404 -10.27 -3.83 13.12
CA LEU A 404 -10.55 -5.27 13.14
C LEU A 404 -9.33 -6.07 13.61
N ASN A 405 -8.14 -5.74 13.10
CA ASN A 405 -6.90 -6.42 13.51
C ASN A 405 -6.52 -6.12 14.97
N GLY A 406 -6.90 -4.97 15.50
CA GLY A 406 -6.69 -4.61 16.91
C GLY A 406 -7.62 -5.32 17.88
N GLN A 407 -8.79 -5.79 17.43
CA GLN A 407 -9.76 -6.53 18.25
C GLN A 407 -9.45 -8.03 18.34
N VAL A 408 -8.52 -8.54 17.52
CA VAL A 408 -8.13 -9.96 17.47
C VAL A 408 -6.86 -10.24 18.29
N ALA A 409 -6.35 -9.26 19.06
CA ALA A 409 -5.31 -9.54 20.05
C ALA A 409 -5.94 -10.25 21.28
N PRO A 410 -5.38 -11.40 21.73
CA PRO A 410 -5.93 -12.21 22.82
C PRO A 410 -5.92 -11.50 24.18
#